data_AF-A0A0B0EH85-F1
#
_entry.id   AF-A0A0B0EH85-F1
#
_cell.length_a   1.000
_cell.length_b   1.000
_cell.length_c   1.000
_cell.angle_alpha   90.00
_cell.angle_beta   90.00
_cell.angle_gamma   90.00
#
_symmetry.space_group_name_H-M   'P 1'
#
loop_
_entity.id
_entity.type
_entity.pdbx_description
1 polymer ?
#
loop_
_entity_poly.entity_id
_entity_poly.type
_entity_poly.pdbx_seq_one_letter_code
_entity_poly.pdbx_strand_id
1 'polypeptide(L)'
;MKHLEKDADAISLEEAVAGIIKLRELHMKMDNVVLEAYGWQDVALNHDFYEVDYLPENDRIRYTISPEARKEILKRLLELNHTIHEQEEKDGLLEKTKKGSKTKRENDFPEQKQLFES
;
A
#
# COMPACT_ATOMS: atom_id res chain seq x y z
N MET A 1 5.20 -4.00 41.23
CA MET A 1 4.88 -2.84 40.38
C MET A 1 6.19 -2.22 39.87
N LYS A 2 6.95 -2.93 39.02
CA LYS A 2 8.29 -2.53 38.55
C LYS A 2 8.36 -2.32 37.03
N HIS A 3 7.21 -2.35 36.35
CA HIS A 3 7.08 -2.21 34.89
C HIS A 3 6.54 -0.83 34.46
N LEU A 4 6.46 0.11 35.42
CA LEU A 4 6.07 1.51 35.20
C LEU A 4 7.18 2.46 35.66
N GLU A 5 8.40 1.97 35.82
CA GLU A 5 9.55 2.85 35.92
C GLU A 5 9.67 3.51 34.54
N LYS A 6 9.43 4.83 34.47
CA LYS A 6 9.67 5.59 33.23
C LYS A 6 11.16 5.46 32.93
N ASP A 7 11.48 4.70 31.88
CA ASP A 7 12.83 4.62 31.35
C ASP A 7 13.34 6.04 31.06
N ALA A 8 14.64 6.29 31.31
CA ALA A 8 15.25 7.60 31.12
C ALA A 8 15.16 8.14 29.67
N ASP A 9 14.79 7.26 28.73
CA ASP A 9 14.59 7.54 27.32
C ASP A 9 13.10 7.74 26.93
N ALA A 10 12.19 7.83 27.91
CA ALA A 10 10.78 8.03 27.64
C ALA A 10 10.50 9.46 27.15
N ILE A 11 10.06 9.57 25.90
CA ILE A 11 9.58 10.82 25.32
C ILE A 11 8.29 11.29 26.01
N SER A 12 8.10 12.60 26.10
CA SER A 12 6.86 13.20 26.57
C SER A 12 5.70 12.89 25.61
N LEU A 13 4.46 13.02 26.11
CA LEU A 13 3.26 12.85 25.28
C LEU A 13 3.25 13.87 24.14
N GLU A 14 3.66 15.10 24.44
CA GLU A 14 3.74 16.21 23.50
C GLU A 14 4.74 15.90 22.37
N GLU A 15 5.92 15.37 22.71
CA GLU A 15 6.92 14.93 21.73
C GLU A 15 6.43 13.76 20.90
N ALA A 16 5.73 12.79 21.51
CA ALA A 16 5.16 11.66 20.79
C ALA A 16 4.09 12.12 19.78
N VAL A 17 3.19 13.01 20.17
CA VAL A 17 2.17 13.59 19.30
C VAL A 17 2.82 14.35 18.14
N ALA A 18 3.82 15.20 18.42
CA ALA A 18 4.55 15.92 17.40
C ALA A 18 5.26 14.97 16.41
N GLY A 19 5.88 13.90 16.92
CA GLY A 19 6.53 12.86 16.10
C GLY A 19 5.55 12.13 15.18
N ILE A 20 4.36 11.79 15.69
CA ILE A 20 3.31 11.13 14.88
C ILE A 20 2.81 12.06 13.77
N ILE A 21 2.56 13.34 14.06
CA ILE A 21 2.16 14.32 13.04
C ILE A 21 3.26 14.43 11.98
N LYS A 22 4.53 14.49 12.42
CA LYS A 22 5.65 14.58 11.50
C LYS A 22 5.79 13.36 10.59
N LEU A 23 5.58 12.17 11.14
CA LEU A 23 5.60 10.93 10.39
C LEU A 23 4.53 10.94 9.29
N ARG A 24 3.31 11.36 9.61
CA ARG A 24 2.21 11.48 8.63
C ARG A 24 2.53 12.48 7.51
N GLU A 25 3.08 13.65 7.85
CA GLU A 25 3.53 14.62 6.83
C GLU A 25 4.57 14.02 5.87
N LEU A 26 5.52 13.24 6.39
CA LEU A 26 6.56 12.61 5.58
C LEU A 26 5.98 11.53 4.66
N HIS A 27 5.04 10.72 5.15
CA HIS A 27 4.31 9.77 4.32
C HIS A 27 3.55 10.46 3.18
N MET A 28 2.80 11.52 3.48
CA MET A 28 2.10 12.29 2.45
C MET A 28 3.07 12.82 1.38
N LYS A 29 4.23 13.36 1.78
CA LYS A 29 5.24 13.85 0.84
C LYS A 29 5.81 12.74 -0.02
N MET A 30 6.13 11.60 0.58
CA MET A 30 6.64 10.44 -0.14
C MET A 30 5.65 9.97 -1.20
N ASP A 31 4.38 9.81 -0.85
CA ASP A 31 3.36 9.33 -1.80
C ASP A 31 3.15 10.31 -2.96
N ASN A 32 3.19 11.61 -2.71
CA ASN A 32 3.10 12.63 -3.77
C ASN A 32 4.31 12.58 -4.72
N VAL A 33 5.52 12.38 -4.21
CA VAL A 33 6.72 12.20 -5.04
C VAL A 33 6.65 10.92 -5.87
N VAL A 34 6.09 9.85 -5.31
CA VAL A 34 5.86 8.60 -6.06
C VAL A 34 4.86 8.83 -7.20
N LEU A 35 3.72 9.49 -6.95
CA LEU A 35 2.78 9.87 -8.01
C LEU A 35 3.46 10.73 -9.09
N GLU A 36 4.34 11.65 -8.67
CA GLU A 36 5.08 12.49 -9.61
C GLU A 36 5.98 11.68 -10.55
N ALA A 37 6.71 10.70 -10.01
CA ALA A 37 7.58 9.82 -10.78
C ALA A 37 6.82 8.99 -11.83
N TYR A 38 5.57 8.61 -11.54
CA TYR A 38 4.69 7.92 -12.49
C TYR A 38 3.90 8.85 -13.42
N GLY A 39 3.93 10.18 -13.18
CA GLY A 39 3.12 11.15 -13.93
C GLY A 39 1.63 11.11 -13.58
N TRP A 40 1.27 10.75 -12.34
CA TRP A 40 -0.11 10.58 -11.87
C TRP A 40 -0.54 11.65 -10.86
N GLN A 41 -0.05 12.88 -11.03
CA GLN A 41 -0.35 13.99 -10.13
C GLN A 41 -1.83 14.43 -10.17
N ASP A 42 -2.60 13.90 -11.12
CA ASP A 42 -4.04 14.10 -11.23
C ASP A 42 -4.86 13.29 -10.20
N VAL A 43 -4.24 12.30 -9.54
CA VAL A 43 -4.89 11.49 -8.50
C VAL A 43 -4.89 12.23 -7.17
N ALA A 44 -6.07 12.57 -6.67
CA ALA A 44 -6.24 13.18 -5.34
C ALA A 44 -6.12 12.12 -4.23
N LEU A 45 -4.97 12.06 -3.55
CA LEU A 45 -4.70 11.05 -2.51
C LEU A 45 -5.59 11.19 -1.26
N ASN A 46 -5.94 12.42 -0.87
CA ASN A 46 -6.80 12.73 0.27
C ASN A 46 -6.46 11.88 1.52
N HIS A 47 -5.26 12.03 2.09
CA HIS A 47 -4.85 11.24 3.26
C HIS A 47 -5.71 11.55 4.48
N ASP A 48 -6.35 10.52 5.03
CA ASP A 48 -7.14 10.60 6.25
C ASP A 48 -7.25 9.21 6.90
N PHE A 49 -8.07 9.07 7.94
CA PHE A 49 -8.39 7.81 8.56
C PHE A 49 -9.50 7.10 7.79
N TYR A 50 -9.14 6.01 7.13
CA TYR A 50 -10.08 5.17 6.39
C TYR A 50 -10.16 3.77 6.99
N GLU A 51 -11.32 3.14 6.84
CA GLU A 51 -11.49 1.72 7.13
C GLU A 51 -10.81 0.88 6.04
N VAL A 52 -10.19 -0.19 6.49
CA VAL A 52 -9.44 -1.13 5.68
C VAL A 52 -10.06 -2.51 5.88
N ASP A 53 -10.69 -2.99 4.82
CA ASP A 53 -11.55 -4.19 4.77
C ASP A 53 -10.83 -5.51 5.05
N TYR A 54 -9.54 -5.61 4.72
CA TYR A 54 -8.73 -6.81 4.95
C TYR A 54 -8.21 -6.97 6.40
N LEU A 55 -8.61 -6.07 7.30
CA LEU A 55 -8.25 -6.13 8.72
C LEU A 55 -9.47 -6.49 9.58
N PRO A 56 -9.26 -7.12 10.75
CA PRO A 56 -10.35 -7.44 11.67
C PRO A 56 -11.14 -6.19 12.08
N GLU A 57 -12.45 -6.33 12.30
CA GLU A 57 -13.35 -5.21 12.60
C GLU A 57 -12.93 -4.35 13.80
N ASN A 58 -12.22 -4.95 14.77
CA ASN A 58 -11.73 -4.28 15.97
C ASN A 58 -10.50 -3.39 15.72
N ASP A 59 -9.85 -3.49 14.55
CA ASP A 59 -8.62 -2.78 14.22
C ASP A 59 -8.50 -2.50 12.71
N ARG A 60 -9.54 -1.89 12.14
CA ARG A 60 -9.64 -1.59 10.69
C ARG A 60 -9.33 -0.15 10.29
N ILE A 61 -9.20 0.78 11.23
CA ILE A 61 -8.98 2.20 10.92
C ILE A 61 -7.48 2.45 10.75
N ARG A 62 -7.09 2.99 9.59
CA ARG A 62 -5.69 3.31 9.25
C ARG A 62 -5.60 4.72 8.69
N TYR A 63 -4.52 5.43 9.02
CA TYR A 63 -4.19 6.68 8.33
C TYR A 63 -3.58 6.33 6.96
N THR A 64 -4.33 6.56 5.89
CA THR A 64 -4.01 6.11 4.52
C THR A 64 -4.67 7.03 3.48
N ILE A 65 -4.44 6.76 2.20
CA ILE A 65 -5.08 7.45 1.07
C ILE A 65 -6.55 7.02 0.93
N SER A 66 -7.36 7.84 0.25
CA SER A 66 -8.78 7.52 0.09
C SER A 66 -9.00 6.20 -0.67
N PRO A 67 -10.10 5.47 -0.38
CA PRO A 67 -10.44 4.25 -1.10
C PRO A 67 -10.49 4.42 -2.63
N GLU A 68 -10.94 5.59 -3.09
CA GLU A 68 -11.01 5.96 -4.51
C GLU A 68 -9.62 6.13 -5.11
N ALA A 69 -8.72 6.86 -4.42
CA ALA A 69 -7.34 7.03 -4.85
C ALA A 69 -6.60 5.68 -4.90
N ARG A 70 -6.80 4.82 -3.89
CA ARG A 70 -6.26 3.46 -3.86
C ARG A 70 -6.71 2.65 -5.06
N LYS A 71 -8.01 2.65 -5.38
CA LYS A 71 -8.56 1.93 -6.55
C LYS A 71 -7.96 2.43 -7.86
N GLU A 72 -7.88 3.74 -8.05
CA GLU A 72 -7.32 4.34 -9.27
C GLU A 72 -5.84 3.98 -9.46
N ILE A 73 -5.03 4.07 -8.40
CA ILE A 73 -3.62 3.68 -8.44
C ILE A 73 -3.47 2.20 -8.80
N LEU A 74 -4.24 1.33 -8.15
CA LEU A 74 -4.22 -0.11 -8.40
C LEU A 74 -4.59 -0.45 -9.85
N LYS A 75 -5.58 0.25 -10.41
CA LYS A 75 -5.97 0.11 -11.82
C LYS A 75 -4.82 0.49 -12.75
N ARG A 76 -4.21 1.67 -12.57
CA ARG A 76 -3.08 2.12 -13.41
C ARG A 76 -1.87 1.19 -13.31
N LEU A 77 -1.57 0.70 -12.11
CA LEU A 77 -0.50 -0.28 -11.91
C LEU A 77 -0.78 -1.60 -12.64
N LEU A 78 -2.04 -2.06 -12.64
CA LEU A 78 -2.44 -3.26 -13.37
C LEU A 78 -2.26 -3.08 -14.88
N GLU A 79 -2.70 -1.95 -15.43
CA GLU A 79 -2.53 -1.62 -16.86
C GLU A 79 -1.05 -1.53 -17.25
N LEU A 80 -0.22 -0.90 -16.41
CA LEU A 80 1.22 -0.81 -16.62
C LEU A 80 1.88 -2.19 -16.59
N ASN A 81 1.51 -3.03 -15.62
CA ASN A 81 2.02 -4.41 -15.52
C ASN A 81 1.68 -5.23 -16.76
N HIS A 82 0.46 -5.13 -17.30
CA HIS A 82 0.10 -5.81 -18.54
C HIS A 82 0.95 -5.34 -19.73
N THR A 83 1.13 -4.03 -19.86
CA THR A 83 1.94 -3.44 -20.95
C THR A 83 3.40 -3.91 -20.88
N ILE A 84 4.00 -3.88 -19.68
CA ILE A 84 5.38 -4.33 -19.47
C ILE A 84 5.50 -5.83 -19.75
N HIS A 85 4.55 -6.64 -19.26
CA HIS A 85 4.56 -8.08 -19.48
C HIS A 85 4.50 -8.45 -20.97
N GLU A 86 3.63 -7.80 -21.75
CA GLU A 86 3.57 -8.01 -23.19
C GLU A 86 4.87 -7.61 -23.90
N GLN A 87 5.55 -6.57 -23.42
CA GLN A 87 6.84 -6.13 -23.96
C GLN A 87 7.96 -7.13 -23.62
N GLU A 88 8.01 -7.60 -22.37
CA GLU A 88 8.97 -8.62 -21.92
C GLU A 88 8.78 -9.96 -22.64
N GLU A 89 7.54 -10.33 -22.98
CA GLU A 89 7.24 -11.52 -23.78
C GLU A 89 7.76 -11.39 -25.22
N LYS A 90 7.62 -10.19 -25.82
CA LYS A 90 8.15 -9.89 -27.16
C LYS A 90 9.67 -9.88 -27.19
N ASP A 91 10.29 -9.33 -26.16
CA ASP A 91 11.75 -9.23 -26.04
C ASP A 91 12.40 -10.56 -25.63
N GLY A 92 11.60 -11.60 -25.36
CA GLY A 92 12.08 -12.96 -25.06
C GLY A 92 12.84 -13.07 -23.74
N LEU A 93 12.73 -12.06 -22.88
CA LEU A 93 13.41 -11.94 -21.59
C LEU A 93 12.72 -12.73 -20.47
N LEU A 94 11.47 -13.14 -20.67
CA LEU A 94 10.81 -14.08 -19.77
C LEU A 94 11.44 -15.46 -19.93
N GLU A 95 12.31 -15.82 -18.98
CA GLU A 95 12.60 -17.23 -18.73
C GLU A 95 11.26 -17.93 -18.58
N LYS A 96 10.92 -18.76 -19.57
CA LYS A 96 9.82 -19.70 -19.47
C LYS A 96 10.17 -20.61 -18.32
N THR A 97 9.71 -20.27 -17.12
CA THR A 97 9.73 -21.20 -15.99
C THR A 97 9.08 -22.47 -16.54
N LYS A 98 9.89 -23.53 -16.63
CA LYS A 98 9.45 -24.83 -17.16
C LYS A 98 8.11 -25.11 -16.49
N LYS A 99 7.10 -25.51 -17.27
CA LYS A 99 5.79 -25.98 -16.80
C LYS A 99 5.99 -27.07 -15.73
N GLY A 100 6.27 -26.66 -14.51
CA GLY A 100 6.11 -27.44 -13.31
C GLY A 100 4.62 -27.57 -13.10
N SER A 101 4.19 -28.79 -12.80
CA SER A 101 2.82 -29.19 -12.47
C SER A 101 1.96 -28.04 -11.95
N LYS A 102 0.74 -27.90 -12.49
CA LYS A 102 -0.32 -27.04 -11.92
C LYS A 102 -0.62 -27.51 -10.49
N THR A 103 0.19 -27.07 -9.53
CA THR A 103 -0.27 -26.94 -8.15
C THR A 103 -1.19 -25.73 -8.18
N LYS A 104 -2.48 -25.96 -7.95
CA LYS A 104 -3.45 -24.91 -7.63
C LYS A 104 -2.79 -24.08 -6.53
N ARG A 105 -2.27 -22.89 -6.86
CA ARG A 105 -1.95 -21.91 -5.82
C ARG A 105 -3.32 -21.46 -5.35
N GLU A 106 -3.72 -21.89 -4.16
CA GLU A 106 -4.81 -21.21 -3.48
C GLU A 106 -4.40 -19.74 -3.40
N ASN A 107 -5.30 -18.86 -3.83
CA ASN A 107 -5.10 -17.44 -3.64
C ASN A 107 -5.17 -17.21 -2.13
N ASP A 108 -4.01 -17.00 -1.50
CA ASP A 108 -3.92 -16.73 -0.06
C ASP A 108 -4.65 -15.43 0.34
N PHE A 109 -5.05 -14.59 -0.63
CA PHE A 109 -5.77 -13.33 -0.41
C PHE A 109 -6.90 -13.13 -1.45
N PRO A 110 -8.03 -13.86 -1.34
CA PRO A 110 -9.13 -13.78 -2.29
C PRO A 110 -9.82 -12.40 -2.31
N GLU A 111 -9.80 -11.69 -1.19
CA GLU A 111 -10.35 -10.33 -1.05
C GLU A 111 -9.58 -9.29 -1.88
N GLN A 112 -8.25 -9.46 -2.02
CA GLN A 112 -7.45 -8.56 -2.84
C GLN A 112 -7.85 -8.65 -4.31
N LYS A 113 -8.25 -9.83 -4.80
CA LYS A 113 -8.71 -10.02 -6.18
C LYS A 113 -10.03 -9.29 -6.47
N GLN A 114 -10.96 -9.30 -5.50
CA GLN A 114 -12.24 -8.59 -5.63
C GLN A 114 -12.05 -7.07 -5.72
N LEU A 115 -10.98 -6.54 -5.13
CA LEU A 115 -10.59 -5.13 -5.19
C LEU A 115 -10.18 -4.67 -6.62
N PHE A 116 -9.73 -5.59 -7.48
CA PHE A 116 -9.33 -5.31 -8.87
C PHE A 116 -10.40 -5.67 -9.91
N GLU A 117 -11.45 -6.38 -9.51
CA GLU A 117 -12.51 -6.90 -10.40
C GLU A 117 -13.83 -6.10 -10.33
N SER A 118 -13.89 -5.04 -9.50
CA SER A 118 -15.09 -4.21 -9.27
C SER A 118 -14.98 -2.80 -9.81
#